data_AF-A0A844HMC2-F1
#
_entry.id   AF-A0A844HMC2-F1
#
_cell.length_a   1.000
_cell.length_b   1.000
_cell.length_c   1.000
_cell.angle_alpha   90.00
_cell.angle_beta   90.00
_cell.angle_gamma   90.00
#
_symmetry.space_group_name_H-M   'P 1'
#
loop_
_entity.id
_entity.type
_entity.pdbx_description
1 polymer ?
#
loop_
_entity_poly.entity_id
_entity_poly.type
_entity_poly.pdbx_seq_one_letter_code
_entity_poly.pdbx_strand_id
1 'polypeptide(L)' 'MAKAIFTGDFHYTSMTRNAGWSAYPSPEVQYFPREFIDAAVKAGRAQEVLPSVRKDRAEMASKGR' A
#
# COMPACT_ATOMS: atom_id res chain seq x y z
N MET A 1 -5.41 6.43 -4.15
CA MET A 1 -5.62 5.34 -3.16
C MET A 1 -4.42 4.42 -3.21
N ALA A 2 -4.01 3.88 -2.06
CA ALA A 2 -2.89 2.93 -2.01
C ALA A 2 -3.40 1.53 -2.34
N LYS A 3 -2.48 0.64 -2.73
CA LYS A 3 -2.80 -0.74 -3.08
C LYS A 3 -1.78 -1.70 -2.52
N ALA A 4 -2.24 -2.84 -2.03
CA ALA A 4 -1.40 -3.86 -1.41
C ALA A 4 -1.99 -5.25 -1.64
N ILE A 5 -1.12 -6.25 -1.61
CA ILE A 5 -1.50 -7.67 -1.59
C ILE A 5 -1.46 -8.10 -0.12
N PHE A 6 -2.57 -8.63 0.39
CA PHE A 6 -2.68 -9.07 1.77
C PHE A 6 -2.37 -10.56 1.85
N THR A 7 -1.39 -10.92 2.68
CA THR A 7 -0.95 -12.31 2.89
C THR A 7 -1.58 -12.94 4.12
N GLY A 8 -2.23 -12.14 4.96
CA GLY A 8 -3.02 -12.59 6.12
C GLY A 8 -4.21 -11.69 6.37
N ASP A 9 -5.06 -12.11 7.30
CA ASP A 9 -6.13 -11.29 7.86
C ASP A 9 -5.55 -10.07 8.57
N PHE A 10 -6.16 -8.91 8.34
CA PHE A 10 -5.80 -7.68 9.02
C PHE A 10 -7.02 -6.80 9.24
N HIS A 11 -7.23 -6.42 10.50
CA HIS A 11 -8.31 -5.55 10.94
C HIS A 11 -7.70 -4.30 11.55
N TYR A 12 -8.16 -3.14 11.12
CA TYR A 12 -7.68 -1.87 11.66
C TYR A 12 -8.82 -0.88 11.72
N THR A 13 -8.93 -0.26 12.89
CA THR A 13 -9.92 0.77 13.17
C THR A 13 -9.20 2.09 13.33
N SER A 14 -9.52 3.04 12.46
CA SER A 14 -9.01 4.41 12.56
C SER A 14 -9.89 5.20 13.51
N MET A 15 -9.35 5.63 14.65
CA MET A 15 -10.04 6.54 15.57
C MET A 15 -10.24 7.93 14.94
N THR A 16 -9.30 8.36 14.10
CA THR A 16 -9.33 9.67 13.44
C THR A 16 -10.46 9.78 12.42
N ARG A 17 -10.77 8.69 11.72
CA ARG A 17 -11.85 8.63 10.73
C ARG A 17 -13.13 7.98 11.22
N ASN A 18 -13.11 7.43 12.44
CA ASN A 18 -14.20 6.63 12.99
C ASN A 18 -14.66 5.53 11.99
N ALA A 19 -13.70 4.87 11.36
CA ALA A 19 -13.92 3.88 10.30
C ALA A 19 -13.09 2.63 10.58
N GLY A 20 -13.72 1.46 10.39
CA GLY A 20 -13.04 0.17 10.45
C GLY A 20 -12.83 -0.40 9.05
N TRP A 21 -11.64 -0.91 8.79
CA TRP A 21 -11.34 -1.68 7.59
C TRP A 21 -10.87 -3.07 7.96
N SER A 22 -11.31 -4.04 7.17
CA SER A 22 -10.93 -5.44 7.28
C SER A 22 -10.47 -5.91 5.91
N ALA A 23 -9.26 -6.46 5.86
CA ALA A 23 -8.73 -7.10 4.67
C ALA A 23 -8.50 -8.58 4.94
N TYR A 24 -8.81 -9.38 3.93
CA TYR A 24 -8.62 -10.82 3.95
C TYR A 24 -7.46 -11.19 3.03
N PRO A 25 -6.75 -12.30 3.31
CA PRO A 25 -5.68 -12.76 2.46
C PRO A 25 -6.23 -13.08 1.07
N SER A 26 -5.65 -12.45 0.06
CA SER A 26 -5.98 -12.70 -1.34
C SER A 26 -4.75 -12.43 -2.20
N PRO A 27 -4.50 -13.26 -3.23
CA PRO A 27 -3.42 -12.99 -4.19
C PRO A 27 -3.71 -11.75 -5.05
N GLU A 28 -4.95 -11.24 -5.04
CA GLU A 28 -5.34 -10.05 -5.78
C GLU A 28 -4.97 -8.76 -5.04
N VAL A 29 -4.69 -7.73 -5.83
CA VAL A 29 -4.40 -6.40 -5.33
C VAL A 29 -5.66 -5.77 -4.75
N GLN A 30 -5.61 -5.41 -3.47
CA GLN A 30 -6.70 -4.72 -2.79
C GLN A 30 -6.38 -3.24 -2.58
N TYR A 31 -7.42 -2.41 -2.70
CA TYR A 31 -7.31 -0.96 -2.59
C TYR A 31 -7.88 -0.49 -1.25
N PHE A 32 -7.04 0.12 -0.45
CA PHE A 32 -7.41 0.64 0.86
C PHE A 32 -6.79 2.02 1.10
N PRO A 33 -7.23 2.74 2.15
CA PRO A 33 -6.55 3.94 2.61
C PRO A 33 -5.08 3.69 2.92
N ARG A 34 -4.26 4.72 2.70
CA ARG A 34 -2.80 4.64 2.93
C ARG A 34 -2.48 4.24 4.37
N GLU A 35 -3.18 4.81 5.34
CA GLU A 35 -3.03 4.48 6.77
C GLU A 35 -3.23 2.98 7.07
N PHE A 36 -4.19 2.35 6.39
CA PHE A 36 -4.50 0.94 6.56
C PHE A 36 -3.41 0.06 5.97
N ILE A 37 -2.97 0.39 4.75
CA ILE A 37 -1.90 -0.35 4.08
C ILE A 37 -0.58 -0.20 4.83
N ASP A 38 -0.21 1.01 5.27
CA ASP A 38 1.00 1.23 6.04
C ASP A 38 0.96 0.45 7.38
N ALA A 39 -0.20 0.40 8.05
CA ALA A 39 -0.38 -0.40 9.26
C ALA A 39 -0.25 -1.91 8.98
N ALA A 40 -0.84 -2.40 7.89
CA ALA A 40 -0.78 -3.80 7.50
C ALA A 40 0.63 -4.23 7.07
N VAL A 41 1.34 -3.38 6.33
CA VAL A 41 2.74 -3.60 5.92
C VAL A 41 3.65 -3.60 7.13
N LYS A 42 3.48 -2.63 8.06
CA LYS A 42 4.23 -2.58 9.32
C LYS A 42 3.99 -3.81 10.20
N ALA A 43 2.77 -4.35 10.18
CA ALA A 43 2.43 -5.60 10.85
C ALA A 43 2.93 -6.86 10.12
N GLY A 44 3.52 -6.73 8.93
CA GLY A 44 3.97 -7.85 8.10
C GLY A 44 2.84 -8.68 7.48
N ARG A 45 1.62 -8.13 7.40
CA ARG A 45 0.41 -8.80 6.88
C ARG A 45 0.05 -8.37 5.46
N ALA A 46 0.72 -7.36 4.93
CA ALA A 46 0.52 -6.91 3.56
C ALA A 46 1.84 -6.53 2.89
N GLN A 47 1.84 -6.60 1.57
CA GLN A 47 2.92 -6.13 0.72
C GLN A 47 2.41 -4.96 -0.13
N GLU A 48 2.96 -3.77 0.09
CA GLU A 48 2.57 -2.58 -0.67
C GLU A 48 2.96 -2.76 -2.13
N VAL A 49 1.98 -2.62 -3.02
CA VAL A 49 2.22 -2.52 -4.46
C VAL A 49 2.42 -1.05 -4.75
N LEU A 50 3.66 -0.58 -4.62
CA LEU A 50 4.00 0.80 -4.97
C LEU A 50 3.44 1.09 -6.37
N PRO A 51 2.77 2.24 -6.58
CA PRO A 51 2.53 2.69 -7.95
C PRO A 51 3.91 2.68 -8.60
N SER A 52 4.02 2.06 -9.78
CA SER A 52 5.24 2.12 -10.57
C SER A 52 5.48 3.60 -10.86
N VAL A 53 6.14 4.29 -9.93
CA VAL A 53 6.80 5.55 -10.14
C VAL A 53 7.95 5.17 -11.01
N ARG A 54 7.61 5.00 -12.29
CA ARG A 54 8.44 5.31 -13.44
C ARG A 54 9.79 5.82 -12.96
N LYS A 55 10.72 4.87 -12.93
CA LYS A 55 12.16 5.09 -12.86
C LYS A 55 12.63 6.08 -13.95
N ASP A 56 11.74 6.58 -14.81
CA ASP A 56 11.96 7.64 -15.79
C ASP A 56 12.46 8.98 -15.23
N ARG A 57 12.22 9.33 -13.94
CA ARG A 57 12.79 10.58 -13.39
C ARG A 57 14.30 10.48 -13.13
N ALA A 58 14.84 9.27 -12.96
CA ALA A 58 16.28 9.08 -12.75
C ALA A 58 17.08 9.05 -14.07
N GLU A 59 16.43 8.75 -15.21
CA GLU A 59 17.11 8.68 -16.50
C GLU A 59 17.19 10.05 -17.21
N MET A 60 16.24 10.97 -16.95
CA MET A 60 16.24 12.31 -17.57
C MET A 60 17.27 13.29 -16.99
N ALA A 61 17.78 13.04 -15.77
CA ALA A 61 18.80 13.87 -15.13
C ALA A 61 20.25 13.58 -15.58
N SER A 62 20.47 12.51 -16.36
CA SER A 62 21.81 12.06 -16.78
C SER A 62 22.21 12.49 -18.20
N LYS A 63 21.30 13.14 -18.95
CA LYS A 63 21.51 13.49 -20.37
C LYS A 63 21.41 14.99 -20.70
N GLY A 64 21.57 15.85 -19.70
CA GLY A 64 21.79 17.29 -19.91
C GLY A 64 23.26 17.64 -19.73
N ARG A 65 24.09 17.41 -20.76
CA ARG A 65 25.44 17.96 -20.86
C ARG A 65 25.62 18.53 -22.26
#